data_AF-A0A3P9PMV3-F1
#
_entry.id   AF-A0A3P9PMV3-F1
#
_cell.length_a   1.000
_cell.length_b   1.000
_cell.length_c   1.000
_cell.angle_alpha   90.00
_cell.angle_beta   90.00
_cell.angle_gamma   90.00
#
_symmetry.space_group_name_H-M   'P 1'
#
loop_
_entity.id
_entity.type
_entity.pdbx_description
1 polymer ?
#
loop_
_entity_poly.entity_id
_entity_poly.type
_entity_poly.pdbx_seq_one_letter_code
_entity_poly.pdbx_strand_id
1 'polypeptide(L)'
;MPVPAGYLSDFPAAFTSSASLIPPPPINTQQPGVVTSLLYSGSKFRGHQKSKGNSYDVEVVLQHVTMEDSYLCGYLKIKGLTEEYPTLTTFFAGEIISRKRPFLTRKWDADEDVDRKHWGKFQAFYQYAKTFNSDEFDYED
;
A
#
# COMPACT_ATOMS: atom_id res chain seq x y z
N MET A 1 -60.17 1.86 -44.95
CA MET A 1 -59.93 2.19 -43.53
C MET A 1 -58.42 2.17 -43.30
N PRO A 2 -57.78 3.33 -43.09
CA PRO A 2 -56.33 3.43 -42.88
C PRO A 2 -55.97 3.46 -41.38
N VAL A 3 -54.66 3.69 -41.12
CA VAL A 3 -53.88 3.96 -39.90
C VAL A 3 -53.41 2.79 -39.00
N PRO A 4 -52.21 2.89 -38.35
CA PRO A 4 -51.10 3.84 -38.57
C PRO A 4 -49.68 3.23 -38.59
N ALA A 5 -48.79 3.99 -39.23
CA ALA A 5 -47.34 3.93 -39.14
C ALA A 5 -46.82 4.23 -37.72
N GLY A 6 -45.69 3.61 -37.36
CA GLY A 6 -44.96 3.89 -36.14
C GLY A 6 -43.45 3.70 -36.31
N TYR A 7 -42.79 4.82 -36.58
CA TYR A 7 -41.42 5.21 -36.19
C TYR A 7 -40.19 4.36 -36.58
N LEU A 8 -39.43 4.94 -37.51
CA LEU A 8 -37.97 4.88 -37.58
C LEU A 8 -37.34 5.40 -36.28
N SER A 9 -36.32 4.70 -35.80
CA SER A 9 -35.15 5.32 -35.18
C SER A 9 -33.94 4.39 -35.33
N ASP A 10 -33.05 4.76 -36.26
CA ASP A 10 -31.63 4.38 -36.26
C ASP A 10 -30.98 4.78 -34.93
N PHE A 11 -30.01 3.99 -34.43
CA PHE A 11 -28.68 4.43 -33.97
C PHE A 11 -27.79 3.21 -33.62
N PRO A 12 -26.44 3.36 -33.66
CA PRO A 12 -25.51 2.32 -34.10
C PRO A 12 -24.46 1.93 -33.03
N ALA A 13 -23.52 1.07 -33.45
CA ALA A 13 -22.16 0.86 -32.93
C ALA A 13 -22.05 0.14 -31.57
N ALA A 14 -21.67 -1.14 -31.55
CA ALA A 14 -20.29 -1.62 -31.63
C ALA A 14 -19.44 -1.29 -30.39
N PHE A 15 -19.25 -2.34 -29.59
CA PHE A 15 -18.05 -2.70 -28.83
C PHE A 15 -17.14 -1.57 -28.33
N THR A 16 -17.20 -1.29 -27.03
CA THR A 16 -16.06 -0.80 -26.25
C THR A 16 -16.03 -1.46 -24.87
N SER A 17 -15.77 -2.76 -24.82
CA SER A 17 -15.31 -3.39 -23.58
C SER A 17 -13.90 -2.87 -23.30
N SER A 18 -13.74 -1.99 -22.31
CA SER A 18 -12.42 -1.71 -21.72
C SER A 18 -11.86 -3.03 -21.21
N ALA A 19 -10.95 -3.64 -21.96
CA ALA A 19 -10.19 -4.78 -21.49
C ALA A 19 -9.31 -4.28 -20.34
N SER A 20 -9.73 -4.58 -19.11
CA SER A 20 -8.88 -4.45 -17.94
C SER A 20 -7.61 -5.26 -18.19
N LEU A 21 -6.45 -4.61 -18.14
CA LEU A 21 -5.14 -5.27 -18.24
C LEU A 21 -4.80 -6.09 -16.97
N ILE A 22 -5.74 -6.18 -16.03
CA ILE A 22 -5.62 -6.96 -14.82
C ILE A 22 -6.24 -8.32 -15.11
N PRO A 23 -5.45 -9.41 -15.17
CA PRO A 23 -6.00 -10.74 -15.35
C PRO A 23 -6.98 -11.03 -14.20
N PRO A 24 -8.12 -11.69 -14.49
CA PRO A 24 -9.03 -12.10 -13.43
C PRO A 24 -8.26 -12.98 -12.43
N PRO A 25 -8.55 -12.86 -11.12
CA PRO A 25 -7.94 -13.71 -10.12
C PRO A 25 -8.13 -15.19 -10.52
N PRO A 26 -7.12 -16.05 -10.30
CA PRO A 26 -7.27 -17.48 -10.54
C PRO A 26 -8.55 -18.01 -9.87
N ILE A 27 -9.24 -18.94 -10.54
CA ILE A 27 -10.50 -19.58 -10.07
C ILE A 27 -10.40 -20.15 -8.64
N ASN A 28 -9.19 -20.30 -8.10
CA ASN A 28 -8.90 -20.90 -6.82
C ASN A 28 -8.23 -19.95 -5.81
N THR A 29 -8.51 -18.64 -5.87
CA THR A 29 -7.95 -17.67 -4.91
C THR A 29 -8.36 -17.90 -3.45
N GLN A 30 -9.33 -18.80 -3.19
CA GLN A 30 -9.78 -19.16 -1.84
C GLN A 30 -9.20 -20.49 -1.31
N GLN A 31 -8.21 -21.08 -2.00
CA GLN A 31 -7.56 -22.28 -1.49
C GLN A 31 -6.74 -21.96 -0.22
N PRO A 32 -6.81 -22.80 0.83
CA PRO A 32 -5.94 -22.67 1.99
C PRO A 32 -4.46 -22.64 1.56
N GLY A 33 -3.75 -21.56 1.91
CA GLY A 33 -2.35 -21.35 1.52
C GLY A 33 -2.14 -20.43 0.31
N VAL A 34 -3.21 -19.97 -0.36
CA VAL A 34 -3.09 -18.90 -1.37
C VAL A 34 -3.00 -17.56 -0.65
N VAL A 35 -1.87 -16.87 -0.83
CA VAL A 35 -1.70 -15.51 -0.31
C VAL A 35 -2.61 -14.55 -1.08
N THR A 36 -3.55 -13.92 -0.38
CA THR A 36 -4.48 -12.93 -0.96
C THR A 36 -3.91 -11.51 -0.93
N SER A 37 -2.80 -11.32 -0.21
CA SER A 37 -2.07 -10.06 -0.05
C SER A 37 -0.62 -10.24 -0.46
N LEU A 38 0.02 -9.15 -0.89
CA LEU A 38 1.47 -9.11 -1.11
C LEU A 38 2.26 -8.88 0.19
N LEU A 39 1.56 -8.53 1.28
CA LEU A 39 2.15 -8.34 2.60
C LEU A 39 2.12 -9.66 3.38
N TYR A 40 3.14 -10.51 3.18
CA TYR A 40 3.26 -11.81 3.85
C TYR A 40 4.72 -12.17 4.16
N SER A 41 4.92 -13.09 5.10
CA SER A 41 6.26 -13.60 5.48
C SER A 41 6.96 -14.26 4.29
N GLY A 42 8.16 -13.80 3.97
CA GLY A 42 8.97 -14.22 2.82
C GLY A 42 8.82 -13.32 1.58
N SER A 43 7.84 -12.40 1.57
CA SER A 43 7.70 -11.44 0.47
C SER A 43 8.94 -10.55 0.33
N LYS A 44 9.30 -10.26 -0.94
CA LYS A 44 10.49 -9.48 -1.29
C LYS A 44 10.11 -8.28 -2.14
N PHE A 45 10.63 -7.13 -1.76
CA PHE A 45 10.44 -5.86 -2.44
C PHE A 45 11.79 -5.30 -2.87
N ARG A 46 11.83 -4.66 -4.04
CA ARG A 46 13.02 -4.01 -4.58
C ARG A 46 12.67 -2.60 -5.03
N GLY A 47 13.59 -1.67 -4.84
CA GLY A 47 13.38 -0.27 -5.21
C GLY A 47 14.59 0.59 -4.90
N HIS A 48 14.33 1.87 -4.66
CA HIS A 48 15.40 2.84 -4.38
C HIS A 48 15.05 3.74 -3.21
N GLN A 49 16.03 4.02 -2.36
CA GLN A 49 15.98 5.12 -1.39
C GLN A 49 16.66 6.34 -2.00
N LYS A 50 15.99 7.50 -1.98
CA LYS A 50 16.48 8.73 -2.61
C LYS A 50 16.74 9.82 -1.58
N SER A 51 17.86 10.51 -1.73
CA SER A 51 18.19 11.75 -1.01
C SER A 51 18.44 12.88 -2.01
N LYS A 52 18.85 14.06 -1.53
CA LYS A 52 19.17 15.19 -2.42
C LYS A 52 20.44 14.87 -3.24
N GLY A 53 20.24 14.31 -4.44
CA GLY A 53 21.30 14.01 -5.40
C GLY A 53 21.79 12.56 -5.42
N ASN A 54 21.33 11.69 -4.52
CA ASN A 54 21.72 10.27 -4.50
C ASN A 54 20.51 9.34 -4.58
N SER A 55 20.73 8.15 -5.16
CA SER A 55 19.74 7.08 -5.25
C SER A 55 20.44 5.76 -4.96
N TYR A 56 19.94 5.02 -3.97
CA TYR A 56 20.53 3.78 -3.49
C TYR A 56 19.60 2.60 -3.77
N ASP A 57 20.14 1.51 -4.31
CA ASP A 57 19.39 0.27 -4.48
C ASP A 57 19.03 -0.31 -3.11
N VAL A 58 17.74 -0.63 -2.94
CA VAL A 58 17.21 -1.24 -1.71
C VAL A 58 16.47 -2.52 -2.04
N GLU A 59 16.68 -3.53 -1.20
CA GLU A 59 15.89 -4.77 -1.16
C GLU A 59 15.37 -4.97 0.26
N VAL A 60 14.07 -5.22 0.38
CA VAL A 60 13.39 -5.52 1.65
C VAL A 60 12.85 -6.94 1.59
N VAL A 61 13.09 -7.70 2.64
CA VAL A 61 12.50 -9.04 2.83
C VAL A 61 11.75 -9.03 4.14
N LEU A 62 10.44 -9.30 4.09
CA LEU A 62 9.63 -9.47 5.29
C LEU A 62 9.86 -10.87 5.84
N GLN A 63 10.30 -10.99 7.09
CA GLN A 63 10.56 -12.28 7.73
C GLN A 63 9.34 -12.81 8.46
N HIS A 64 8.61 -11.92 9.13
CA HIS A 64 7.40 -12.27 9.87
C HIS A 64 6.38 -11.14 9.72
N VAL A 65 5.12 -11.49 9.50
CA VAL A 65 3.98 -10.57 9.41
C VAL A 65 2.83 -11.17 10.22
N THR A 66 2.32 -10.41 11.17
CA THR A 66 1.19 -10.78 12.03
C THR A 66 0.23 -9.61 12.10
N MET A 67 -0.89 -9.71 11.39
CA MET A 67 -1.87 -8.63 11.30
C MET A 67 -2.58 -8.43 12.66
N GLU A 68 -2.83 -9.54 13.37
CA GLU A 68 -3.48 -9.59 14.67
C GLU A 68 -2.70 -8.81 15.73
N ASP A 69 -1.37 -8.91 15.69
CA ASP A 69 -0.46 -8.18 16.57
C ASP A 69 -0.03 -6.82 16.02
N SER A 70 -0.51 -6.49 14.81
CA SER A 70 -0.17 -5.27 14.09
C SER A 70 1.35 -5.10 13.98
N TYR A 71 2.03 -6.20 13.68
CA TYR A 71 3.47 -6.33 13.74
C TYR A 71 4.02 -6.94 12.46
N LEU A 72 5.20 -6.48 12.06
CA LEU A 72 6.02 -7.18 11.09
C LEU A 72 7.50 -6.96 11.38
N CYS A 73 8.36 -7.81 10.83
CA CYS A 73 9.80 -7.59 10.86
C CYS A 73 10.45 -8.10 9.59
N GLY A 74 11.69 -7.66 9.35
CA GLY A 74 12.39 -8.00 8.14
C GLY A 74 13.81 -7.51 8.08
N TYR A 75 14.40 -7.65 6.90
CA TYR A 75 15.70 -7.09 6.59
C TYR A 75 15.58 -6.02 5.52
N LEU A 76 16.26 -4.90 5.74
CA LEU A 76 16.47 -3.86 4.75
C LEU A 76 17.93 -3.90 4.33
N LYS A 77 18.17 -4.21 3.06
CA LYS A 77 19.49 -4.21 2.44
C LYS A 77 19.62 -2.99 1.54
N ILE A 78 20.59 -2.14 1.80
CA ILE A 78 20.91 -0.94 1.01
C ILE A 78 22.32 -1.06 0.42
N LYS A 79 22.48 -0.65 -0.84
CA LYS A 79 23.79 -0.67 -1.54
C LYS A 79 24.33 0.73 -1.76
N GLY A 80 25.66 0.86 -1.65
CA GLY A 80 26.38 2.09 -2.00
C GLY A 80 26.18 3.25 -1.02
N LEU A 81 25.73 3.00 0.21
CA LEU A 81 25.52 4.05 1.20
C LEU A 81 26.86 4.65 1.69
N THR A 82 27.90 3.82 1.80
CA THR A 82 29.26 4.22 2.18
C THR A 82 30.27 3.45 1.32
N GLU A 83 31.48 3.98 1.15
CA GLU A 83 32.55 3.30 0.39
C GLU A 83 33.05 2.04 1.12
N GLU A 84 33.17 2.12 2.45
CA GLU A 84 33.66 1.02 3.29
C GLU A 84 32.67 -0.15 3.35
N TYR A 85 31.37 0.15 3.41
CA TYR A 85 30.30 -0.84 3.44
C TYR A 85 29.44 -0.71 2.17
N PRO A 86 29.84 -1.33 1.06
CA PRO A 86 29.13 -1.25 -0.22
C PRO A 86 27.74 -1.90 -0.15
N THR A 87 27.49 -2.75 0.86
CA THR A 87 26.17 -3.29 1.18
C THR A 87 25.99 -3.31 2.69
N LEU A 88 24.94 -2.66 3.16
CA LEU A 88 24.52 -2.67 4.56
C LEU A 88 23.18 -3.38 4.67
N THR A 89 23.06 -4.30 5.62
CA THR A 89 21.80 -4.99 5.91
C THR A 89 21.43 -4.78 7.37
N THR A 90 20.27 -4.20 7.61
CA THR A 90 19.73 -3.98 8.96
C THR A 90 18.49 -4.83 9.17
N PHE A 91 18.34 -5.35 10.38
CA PHE A 91 17.07 -5.90 10.83
C PHE A 91 16.17 -4.74 11.27
N PHE A 92 14.88 -4.83 10.93
CA PHE A 92 13.88 -3.87 11.40
C PHE A 92 12.65 -4.60 11.98
N ALA A 93 12.05 -3.97 12.97
CA ALA A 93 10.70 -4.26 13.44
C ALA A 93 9.79 -3.10 13.02
N GLY A 94 8.62 -3.42 12.48
CA GLY A 94 7.63 -2.47 11.99
C GLY A 94 6.29 -2.62 12.71
N GLU A 95 5.55 -1.53 12.77
CA GLU A 95 4.21 -1.46 13.33
C GLU A 95 3.21 -1.18 12.20
N ILE A 96 2.15 -1.98 12.16
CA ILE A 96 1.02 -1.77 11.25
C ILE A 96 0.06 -0.84 11.97
N ILE A 97 -0.30 0.27 11.32
CA ILE A 97 -1.21 1.24 11.93
C ILE A 97 -2.57 0.58 12.20
N SER A 98 -3.03 0.72 13.44
CA SER A 98 -4.19 0.03 14.00
C SER A 98 -4.61 0.70 15.31
N ARG A 99 -5.69 0.22 15.94
CA ARG A 99 -6.07 0.64 17.29
C ARG A 99 -4.97 0.40 18.33
N LYS A 100 -4.15 -0.65 18.16
CA LYS A 100 -2.99 -0.95 19.04
C LYS A 100 -1.81 -0.01 18.78
N ARG A 101 -1.67 0.48 17.55
CA ARG A 101 -0.54 1.29 17.04
C ARG A 101 -1.10 2.47 16.24
N PRO A 102 -1.57 3.54 16.90
CA PRO A 102 -2.26 4.64 16.24
C PRO A 102 -1.32 5.47 15.34
N PHE A 103 -1.89 6.35 14.51
CA PHE A 103 -1.11 7.24 13.64
C PHE A 103 -0.19 8.21 14.40
N LEU A 104 -0.56 8.59 15.63
CA LEU A 104 0.29 9.39 16.52
C LEU A 104 1.42 8.53 17.08
N THR A 105 2.65 8.83 16.66
CA THR A 105 3.82 8.00 16.95
C THR A 105 4.17 8.00 18.44
N ARG A 106 4.25 9.19 19.07
CA ARG A 106 4.52 9.37 20.52
C ARG A 106 5.84 8.74 21.02
N LYS A 107 6.80 8.52 20.12
CA LYS A 107 8.15 7.97 20.37
C LYS A 107 9.07 8.38 19.20
N TRP A 108 10.35 8.02 19.28
CA TRP A 108 11.35 8.28 18.22
C TRP A 108 11.45 9.75 17.80
N ASP A 109 11.28 10.66 18.77
CA ASP A 109 11.31 12.11 18.57
C ASP A 109 10.31 12.64 17.54
N ALA A 110 9.19 11.91 17.33
CA ALA A 110 8.08 12.32 16.48
C ALA A 110 6.89 12.80 17.31
N ASP A 111 6.59 14.10 17.20
CA ASP A 111 5.37 14.73 17.71
C ASP A 111 4.26 14.77 16.63
N GLU A 112 3.09 15.30 16.97
CA GLU A 112 1.95 15.39 16.05
C GLU A 112 2.29 16.18 14.77
N ASP A 113 3.07 17.25 14.88
CA ASP A 113 3.45 18.08 13.74
C ASP A 113 4.39 17.32 12.78
N VAL A 114 5.32 16.54 13.33
CA VAL A 114 6.17 15.62 12.57
C VAL A 114 5.33 14.55 11.90
N ASP A 115 4.40 13.92 12.61
CA ASP A 115 3.50 12.89 12.06
C ASP A 115 2.67 13.47 10.91
N ARG A 116 2.06 14.64 11.09
CA ARG A 116 1.25 15.33 10.06
C ARG A 116 2.07 15.61 8.80
N LYS A 117 3.32 16.06 8.94
CA LYS A 117 4.23 16.35 7.81
C LYS A 117 4.65 15.09 7.05
N HIS A 118 4.76 13.94 7.71
CA HIS A 118 5.19 12.70 7.09
C HIS A 118 4.02 11.93 6.47
N TRP A 119 2.94 11.71 7.23
CA TRP A 119 1.73 11.05 6.73
C TRP A 119 1.08 11.84 5.59
N GLY A 120 1.11 13.17 5.66
CA GLY A 120 0.60 14.05 4.60
C GLY A 120 1.32 13.95 3.25
N LYS A 121 2.44 13.23 3.14
CA LYS A 121 3.09 12.95 1.84
C LYS A 121 2.39 11.84 1.05
N PHE A 122 1.53 11.06 1.68
CA PHE A 122 0.82 9.95 1.05
C PHE A 122 -0.59 10.37 0.66
N GLN A 123 -0.92 10.29 -0.63
CA GLN A 123 -2.26 10.63 -1.13
C GLN A 123 -3.36 9.77 -0.48
N ALA A 124 -3.08 8.49 -0.20
CA ALA A 124 -4.00 7.58 0.49
C ALA A 124 -4.36 8.05 1.91
N PHE A 125 -3.53 8.91 2.54
CA PHE A 125 -3.78 9.42 3.88
C PHE A 125 -4.72 10.64 3.90
N TYR A 126 -5.02 11.26 2.76
CA TYR A 126 -5.74 12.54 2.72
C TYR A 126 -7.14 12.49 3.35
N GLN A 127 -7.81 11.33 3.26
CA GLN A 127 -9.12 11.13 3.89
C GLN A 127 -9.06 11.15 5.43
N TYR A 128 -7.91 10.81 6.01
CA TYR A 128 -7.69 10.73 7.46
C TYR A 128 -7.01 11.96 8.03
N ALA A 129 -6.47 12.86 7.19
CA ALA A 129 -5.61 13.97 7.62
C ALA A 129 -6.25 14.93 8.65
N LYS A 130 -7.59 14.99 8.70
CA LYS A 130 -8.34 15.80 9.66
C LYS A 130 -8.70 15.08 10.96
N THR A 131 -8.68 13.75 10.97
CA THR A 131 -9.24 12.92 12.04
C THR A 131 -8.24 11.94 12.64
N PHE A 132 -7.05 11.75 12.06
CA PHE A 132 -6.08 10.74 12.52
C PHE A 132 -5.63 10.88 13.98
N ASN A 133 -5.78 12.07 14.55
CA ASN A 133 -5.43 12.40 15.93
C ASN A 133 -6.64 12.42 16.88
N SER A 134 -7.85 12.11 16.41
CA SER A 134 -9.06 11.99 17.23
C SER A 134 -9.06 10.65 17.98
N ASP A 135 -9.52 10.67 19.23
CA ASP A 135 -9.67 9.46 20.05
C ASP A 135 -10.79 8.54 19.51
N GLU A 136 -11.69 9.09 18.70
CA GLU A 136 -12.80 8.42 18.04
C GLU A 136 -12.50 7.98 16.61
N PHE A 137 -11.22 8.02 16.17
CA PHE A 137 -10.85 7.55 14.83
C PHE A 137 -11.22 6.07 14.62
N ASP A 138 -11.92 5.79 13.51
CA ASP A 138 -12.28 4.43 13.14
C ASP A 138 -11.10 3.74 12.44
N TYR A 139 -10.58 2.69 13.07
CA TYR A 139 -9.48 1.87 12.54
C TYR A 139 -9.96 0.62 11.80
N GLU A 140 -11.28 0.38 11.73
CA GLU A 140 -11.88 -0.79 11.10
C GLU A 140 -12.46 -0.48 9.69
N ASP A 141 -12.48 0.80 9.29
CA ASP A 141 -12.93 1.30 7.98
C ASP A 141 -11.99 0.92 6.81
#